data_AF-A0A7L9FL75-F1
#
_entry.id   AF-A0A7L9FL75-F1
#
_cell.length_a   1.000
_cell.length_b   1.000
_cell.length_c   1.000
_cell.angle_alpha   90.00
_cell.angle_beta   90.00
_cell.angle_gamma   90.00
#
_symmetry.space_group_name_H-M   'P 1'
#
loop_
_entity.id
_entity.type
_entity.pdbx_description
1 polymer ?
#
loop_
_entity_poly.entity_id
_entity_poly.type
_entity_poly.pdbx_seq_one_letter_code
_entity_poly.pdbx_strand_id
1 'polypeptide(L)' 'MNPEDRKKKLAELRAELARLKAQAKRGSLEKTALIRKIRRTIAMILTVEREEAMKKHEG' A
#
# COMPACT_ATOMS: atom_id res chain seq x y z
N MET A 1 -8.91 9.89 -6.75
CA MET A 1 -9.36 8.53 -6.34
C MET A 1 -10.49 8.67 -5.35
N ASN A 2 -11.63 8.08 -5.68
CA ASN A 2 -12.70 7.88 -4.71
C ASN A 2 -12.25 6.84 -3.65
N PRO A 3 -12.98 6.68 -2.53
CA PRO A 3 -12.63 5.70 -1.50
C PRO A 3 -12.52 4.26 -1.99
N GLU A 4 -13.35 3.84 -2.94
CA GLU A 4 -13.31 2.47 -3.48
C GLU A 4 -12.06 2.22 -4.34
N ASP A 5 -11.62 3.20 -5.12
CA ASP A 5 -10.36 3.12 -5.87
C ASP A 5 -9.17 2.92 -4.92
N ARG A 6 -9.16 3.63 -3.77
CA ARG A 6 -8.10 3.51 -2.76
C ARG A 6 -8.07 2.12 -2.15
N LYS A 7 -9.24 1.56 -1.80
CA LYS A 7 -9.36 0.19 -1.30
C LYS A 7 -8.86 -0.84 -2.30
N LYS A 8 -9.28 -0.71 -3.57
CA LYS A 8 -8.81 -1.58 -4.66
C LYS A 8 -7.29 -1.48 -4.80
N LYS A 9 -6.76 -0.25 -4.79
CA LYS A 9 -5.31 -0.03 -4.91
C LYS A 9 -4.53 -0.60 -3.73
N LEU A 10 -5.06 -0.50 -2.52
CA LEU A 10 -4.48 -1.11 -1.33
C LEU A 10 -4.43 -2.63 -1.43
N ALA A 11 -5.49 -3.27 -1.94
CA ALA A 11 -5.52 -4.71 -2.15
C ALA A 11 -4.43 -5.16 -3.14
N GLU A 12 -4.31 -4.47 -4.29
CA GLU A 12 -3.26 -4.71 -5.28
C GLU A 12 -1.86 -4.58 -4.67
N LEU A 13 -1.60 -3.48 -3.96
CA LEU A 13 -0.29 -3.22 -3.35
C LEU A 13 0.06 -4.23 -2.25
N ARG A 14 -0.92 -4.69 -1.47
CA ARG A 14 -0.71 -5.74 -0.45
C ARG A 14 -0.40 -7.08 -1.09
N ALA A 15 -1.09 -7.45 -2.17
CA ALA A 15 -0.81 -8.67 -2.91
C ALA A 15 0.60 -8.65 -3.52
N GLU A 16 1.00 -7.51 -4.10
CA GLU A 16 2.34 -7.34 -4.66
C GLU A 16 3.41 -7.37 -3.56
N LEU A 17 3.18 -6.72 -2.43
CA LEU A 17 4.09 -6.79 -1.28
C LEU A 17 4.28 -8.24 -0.80
N ALA A 18 3.22 -9.05 -0.78
CA ALA A 18 3.29 -10.46 -0.39
C ALA A 18 4.15 -11.26 -1.38
N ARG A 19 3.98 -11.04 -2.70
CA ARG A 19 4.81 -11.66 -3.74
C ARG A 19 6.29 -11.28 -3.59
N LEU A 20 6.60 -10.00 -3.42
CA LEU A 20 7.98 -9.54 -3.25
C LEU A 20 8.62 -10.10 -1.97
N LYS A 21 7.88 -10.17 -0.86
CA LYS A 21 8.36 -10.82 0.38
C LYS A 21 8.65 -12.30 0.17
N ALA A 22 7.80 -13.01 -0.58
CA ALA A 22 8.01 -14.42 -0.90
C ALA A 22 9.26 -14.63 -1.77
N GLN A 23 9.49 -13.78 -2.77
CA GLN A 23 10.71 -13.80 -3.59
C GLN A 23 11.95 -13.49 -2.75
N ALA A 24 11.88 -12.46 -1.89
CA ALA A 24 12.97 -12.10 -0.98
C ALA A 24 13.35 -13.25 -0.06
N LYS A 25 12.35 -13.96 0.51
CA LYS A 25 12.58 -15.12 1.38
C LYS A 25 13.27 -16.28 0.64
N ARG A 26 13.02 -16.43 -0.67
CA ARG A 26 13.68 -17.44 -1.52
C ARG A 26 15.03 -17.00 -2.08
N GLY A 27 15.47 -15.77 -1.77
CA GLY A 27 16.70 -15.20 -2.33
C GLY A 27 16.60 -14.81 -3.82
N SER A 28 15.40 -14.80 -4.40
CA SER A 28 15.19 -14.55 -5.83
C SER A 28 14.78 -13.10 -6.13
N LEU A 29 14.80 -12.20 -5.14
CA LEU A 29 14.46 -10.79 -5.33
C LEU A 29 15.70 -9.96 -5.64
N GLU A 30 15.80 -9.47 -6.88
CA GLU A 30 16.92 -8.63 -7.31
C GLU A 30 16.91 -7.22 -6.69
N LYS A 31 15.72 -6.60 -6.56
CA LYS A 31 15.57 -5.20 -6.14
C LYS A 31 14.82 -5.10 -4.82
N THR A 32 15.54 -5.25 -3.71
CA THR A 32 14.98 -5.13 -2.34
C THR A 32 14.32 -3.77 -2.06
N ALA A 33 14.76 -2.71 -2.75
CA ALA A 33 14.16 -1.37 -2.68
C ALA A 33 12.67 -1.34 -3.06
N LEU A 34 12.18 -2.29 -3.87
CA LEU A 34 10.77 -2.37 -4.26
C LEU A 34 9.85 -2.60 -3.06
N ILE A 35 10.25 -3.44 -2.10
CA ILE A 35 9.49 -3.67 -0.87
C ILE A 35 9.30 -2.36 -0.09
N ARG A 36 10.38 -1.56 0.04
CA ARG A 36 10.32 -0.26 0.73
C ARG A 36 9.41 0.72 0.00
N LYS A 37 9.48 0.77 -1.34
CA LYS A 37 8.60 1.62 -2.16
C LYS A 37 7.13 1.27 -1.96
N ILE A 38 6.77 -0.01 -2.08
CA ILE A 38 5.38 -0.46 -1.92
C ILE A 38 4.85 -0.18 -0.50
N ARG A 39 5.66 -0.43 0.54
CA ARG A 39 5.27 -0.08 1.93
C ARG A 39 4.98 1.41 2.09
N ARG A 40 5.81 2.28 1.49
CA ARG A 40 5.59 3.73 1.51
C ARG A 40 4.31 4.10 0.77
N THR A 41 4.06 3.52 -0.40
CA THR A 41 2.82 3.77 -1.15
C THR A 41 1.58 3.36 -0.37
N ILE A 42 1.59 2.19 0.27
CA ILE A 42 0.49 1.75 1.14
C ILE A 42 0.26 2.76 2.28
N ALA A 43 1.34 3.18 2.96
CA ALA A 43 1.24 4.13 4.06
C ALA A 43 0.63 5.46 3.61
N MET A 44 1.04 6.01 2.46
CA MET A 44 0.49 7.26 1.92
C MET A 44 -1.02 7.15 1.63
N ILE A 45 -1.48 6.03 1.06
CA ILE A 45 -2.92 5.84 0.79
C ILE A 45 -3.71 5.79 2.12
N LEU A 46 -3.20 5.07 3.12
CA LEU A 46 -3.84 4.99 4.43
C LEU A 46 -3.88 6.35 5.14
N THR A 47 -2.85 7.19 4.98
CA THR A 47 -2.85 8.57 5.48
C THR A 47 -3.98 9.38 4.86
N VAL A 48 -4.11 9.35 3.53
CA VAL A 48 -5.20 10.05 2.83
C VAL A 48 -6.58 9.53 3.27
N GLU A 49 -6.74 8.21 3.42
CA GLU A 49 -8.00 7.65 3.95
C GLU A 49 -8.32 8.15 5.35
N ARG A 50 -7.31 8.27 6.22
CA ARG A 50 -7.48 8.81 7.56
C ARG A 50 -7.87 10.29 7.54
N GLU A 51 -7.16 11.11 6.77
CA GLU A 51 -7.46 12.54 6.65
C GLU A 51 -8.88 12.79 6.14
N GLU A 52 -9.31 12.01 5.13
CA GLU A 52 -10.65 12.11 4.55
C GLU A 52 -11.73 11.62 5.53
N ALA A 53 -11.43 10.63 6.38
CA ALA A 53 -12.33 10.22 7.44
C ALA A 53 -12.47 11.29 8.53
N MET A 54 -11.38 11.97 8.89
CA MET A 54 -11.41 13.08 9.88
C MET A 54 -12.25 14.25 9.37
N LYS A 55 -12.07 14.67 8.11
CA LYS A 55 -12.88 15.74 7.49
C LYS A 55 -14.38 15.45 7.51
N LYS A 56 -14.78 14.18 7.34
CA LYS A 56 -16.20 13.77 7.41
C LYS A 56 -16.78 13.81 8.82
N HIS A 57 -15.95 13.74 9.86
CA HIS A 57 -16.39 13.79 11.25
C HIS A 57 -16.49 15.21 11.81
N GLU A 58 -15.85 16.19 11.16
CA GLU A 58 -15.83 17.59 11.58
C GLU A 58 -16.92 18.47 10.92
N GLY A 59 -17.67 17.91 9.96
CA GLY A 59 -18.81 18.57 9.30
C GLY A 59 -20.14 17.99 9.76
#